data_AF-A0ABD4KFM8-F1
#
_entry.id   AF-A0ABD4KFM8-F1
#
_cell.length_a   1.000
_cell.length_b   1.000
_cell.length_c   1.000
_cell.angle_alpha   90.00
_cell.angle_beta   90.00
_cell.angle_gamma   90.00
#
_symmetry.space_group_name_H-M   'P 1'
#
loop_
_entity.id
_entity.type
_entity.pdbx_description
1 polymer ?
#
loop_
_entity_poly.entity_id
_entity_poly.type
_entity_poly.pdbx_seq_one_letter_code
_entity_poly.pdbx_strand_id
1 'polypeptide(L)'
;MSRLTAIISAVAICLLVSMAWWINHYRDNAITYKDQRDKAMVRADTSEAITNNVITTMNLIRDISQATQHAKNELAKKGEARVVYIRQALEGDPCANQLVPSAAADSLREYADGLRSGPSGADKR
;
A
#
# COMPACT_ATOMS: atom_id res chain seq x y z
N MET A 1 -13.32 -79.56 -3.44
CA MET A 1 -13.35 -78.55 -2.35
C MET A 1 -14.78 -78.42 -1.86
N SER A 2 -15.03 -78.47 -0.55
CA SER A 2 -16.40 -78.42 -0.02
C SER A 2 -16.91 -76.97 -0.02
N ARG A 3 -18.23 -76.79 -0.15
CA ARG A 3 -18.89 -75.47 -0.05
C ARG A 3 -18.47 -74.71 1.22
N LEU A 4 -18.19 -75.46 2.29
CA LEU A 4 -17.74 -74.95 3.58
C LEU A 4 -16.34 -74.33 3.50
N THR A 5 -15.41 -74.96 2.77
CA THR A 5 -14.06 -74.42 2.54
C THR A 5 -14.11 -73.09 1.78
N ALA A 6 -15.02 -72.98 0.79
CA ALA A 6 -15.21 -71.76 0.01
C ALA A 6 -15.78 -70.60 0.84
N ILE A 7 -16.75 -70.88 1.72
CA ILE A 7 -17.35 -69.87 2.62
C ILE A 7 -16.30 -69.34 3.60
N ILE A 8 -15.52 -70.23 4.21
CA ILE A 8 -14.45 -69.84 5.15
C ILE A 8 -13.40 -68.97 4.44
N SER A 9 -12.98 -69.35 3.21
CA SER A 9 -12.03 -68.53 2.45
C SER A 9 -12.59 -67.15 2.09
N ALA A 10 -13.88 -67.05 1.76
CA ALA A 10 -14.50 -65.77 1.43
C ALA A 10 -14.56 -64.84 2.65
N VAL A 11 -14.89 -65.37 3.83
CA VAL A 11 -14.90 -64.60 5.08
C VAL A 11 -13.49 -64.14 5.45
N ALA A 12 -12.48 -65.00 5.31
CA ALA A 12 -11.10 -64.65 5.58
C ALA A 12 -10.60 -63.50 4.68
N ILE A 13 -10.91 -63.56 3.38
CA ILE A 13 -10.54 -62.50 2.43
C ILE A 13 -11.27 -61.18 2.79
N CYS A 14 -12.56 -61.23 3.11
CA CYS A 14 -13.31 -60.04 3.52
C CYS A 14 -12.72 -59.38 4.77
N LEU A 15 -12.27 -60.17 5.76
CA LEU A 15 -11.64 -59.64 6.97
C LEU A 15 -10.29 -58.97 6.68
N LEU A 16 -9.49 -59.53 5.77
CA LEU A 16 -8.21 -58.94 5.39
C LEU A 16 -8.39 -57.62 4.64
N VAL A 17 -9.36 -57.56 3.72
CA VAL A 17 -9.65 -56.35 2.95
C VAL A 17 -10.19 -55.23 3.84
N SER A 18 -11.10 -55.55 4.77
CA SER A 18 -11.65 -54.54 5.68
C SER A 18 -10.59 -53.99 6.64
N MET A 19 -9.68 -54.84 7.13
CA MET A 19 -8.55 -54.41 7.96
C MET A 19 -7.57 -53.54 7.18
N ALA A 20 -7.21 -53.92 5.95
CA ALA A 20 -6.32 -53.11 5.12
C ALA A 20 -6.90 -51.72 4.84
N TRP A 21 -8.20 -51.63 4.56
CA TRP A 21 -8.88 -50.36 4.34
C TRP A 21 -8.88 -49.47 5.59
N TRP A 22 -9.14 -50.05 6.77
CA TRP A 22 -9.17 -49.31 8.03
C TRP A 22 -7.80 -48.71 8.40
N ILE A 23 -6.73 -49.49 8.18
CA ILE A 23 -5.35 -49.03 8.38
C ILE A 23 -5.02 -47.87 7.43
N ASN A 24 -5.44 -47.96 6.15
CA ASN A 24 -5.18 -46.90 5.18
C ASN A 24 -5.93 -45.61 5.53
N HIS A 25 -7.19 -45.71 5.97
CA HIS A 25 -7.98 -44.57 6.40
C HIS A 25 -7.34 -43.80 7.56
N TYR A 26 -6.72 -44.53 8.51
CA TYR A 26 -6.03 -43.89 9.63
C TYR A 26 -4.73 -43.19 9.20
N ARG A 27 -4.01 -43.75 8.20
CA ARG A 27 -2.82 -43.12 7.61
C ARG A 27 -3.14 -41.85 6.83
N ASP A 28 -4.20 -41.88 6.02
CA ASP A 28 -4.60 -40.73 5.20
C ASP A 28 -4.99 -39.53 6.08
N ASN A 29 -5.62 -39.79 7.24
CA ASN A 29 -5.92 -38.76 8.24
C ASN A 29 -4.64 -38.12 8.79
N ALA A 30 -3.61 -38.89 9.12
CA ALA A 30 -2.34 -38.34 9.63
C ALA A 30 -1.63 -37.45 8.60
N ILE A 31 -1.68 -37.82 7.32
CA ILE A 31 -1.07 -37.05 6.23
C ILE A 31 -1.83 -35.73 6.02
N THR A 32 -3.16 -35.76 6.05
CA THR A 32 -3.99 -34.54 5.89
C THR A 32 -3.82 -33.56 7.06
N TYR A 33 -3.72 -34.03 8.30
CA TYR A 33 -3.44 -33.16 9.44
C TYR A 33 -2.06 -32.49 9.34
N LYS A 34 -1.05 -33.21 8.85
CA LYS A 34 0.28 -32.66 8.64
C LYS A 34 0.30 -31.62 7.51
N ASP A 35 -0.35 -31.90 6.38
CA ASP A 35 -0.48 -30.97 5.27
C ASP A 35 -1.21 -29.68 5.67
N GLN A 36 -2.30 -29.80 6.44
CA GLN A 36 -3.00 -28.62 6.95
C GLN A 36 -2.13 -27.76 7.86
N ARG A 37 -1.31 -28.39 8.72
CA ARG A 37 -0.36 -27.70 9.60
C ARG A 37 0.73 -26.99 8.80
N ASP A 38 1.34 -27.66 7.83
CA ASP A 38 2.37 -27.05 6.98
C ASP A 38 1.78 -25.89 6.17
N LYS A 39 0.57 -26.03 5.64
CA LYS A 39 -0.14 -24.96 4.93
C LYS A 39 -0.49 -23.78 5.84
N ALA A 40 -0.90 -24.05 7.08
CA ALA A 40 -1.17 -23.02 8.08
C ALA A 40 0.13 -22.31 8.51
N MET A 41 1.22 -23.06 8.68
CA MET A 41 2.55 -22.53 9.03
C MET A 41 3.10 -21.64 7.92
N VAL A 42 3.03 -22.07 6.66
CA VAL A 42 3.41 -21.25 5.50
C VAL A 42 2.54 -19.99 5.41
N ARG A 43 1.23 -20.09 5.69
CA ARG A 43 0.35 -18.90 5.72
C ARG A 43 0.68 -17.94 6.87
N ALA A 44 1.05 -18.46 8.03
CA ALA A 44 1.45 -17.66 9.18
C ALA A 44 2.78 -16.95 8.89
N ASP A 45 3.78 -17.67 8.39
CA ASP A 45 5.11 -17.15 8.05
C ASP A 45 5.03 -16.09 6.94
N THR A 46 4.22 -16.34 5.90
CA THR A 46 3.94 -15.34 4.86
C THR A 46 3.22 -14.12 5.41
N SER A 47 2.26 -14.28 6.33
CA SER A 47 1.56 -13.15 6.97
C SER A 47 2.47 -12.35 7.90
N GLU A 48 3.37 -13.01 8.62
CA GLU A 48 4.36 -12.38 9.50
C GLU A 48 5.39 -11.59 8.67
N ALA A 49 5.89 -12.16 7.57
CA ALA A 49 6.78 -11.49 6.63
C ALA A 49 6.13 -10.26 5.97
N ILE A 50 4.85 -10.35 5.59
CA ILE A 50 4.08 -9.22 5.05
C ILE A 50 3.92 -8.14 6.13
N THR A 51 3.55 -8.53 7.35
CA THR A 51 3.30 -7.60 8.45
C THR A 51 4.56 -6.83 8.82
N ASN A 52 5.72 -7.48 8.89
CA ASN A 52 7.00 -6.83 9.14
C ASN A 52 7.37 -5.81 8.05
N ASN A 53 7.15 -6.15 6.77
CA ASN A 53 7.36 -5.19 5.67
C ASN A 53 6.42 -3.99 5.75
N VAL A 54 5.14 -4.20 6.07
CA VAL A 54 4.15 -3.13 6.20
C VAL A 54 4.48 -2.21 7.38
N ILE A 55 4.88 -2.76 8.54
CA ILE A 55 5.28 -1.97 9.72
C ILE A 55 6.52 -1.13 9.41
N THR A 56 7.56 -1.72 8.80
CA THR A 56 8.76 -0.99 8.38
C THR A 56 8.42 0.14 7.41
N THR A 57 7.53 -0.13 6.46
CA THR A 57 7.07 0.88 5.49
C THR A 57 6.27 2.00 6.17
N MET A 58 5.39 1.68 7.12
CA MET A 58 4.65 2.69 7.89
C MET A 58 5.57 3.59 8.71
N ASN A 59 6.58 3.02 9.38
CA ASN A 59 7.57 3.79 10.13
C ASN A 59 8.37 4.71 9.20
N LEU A 60 8.84 4.19 8.05
CA LEU A 60 9.54 4.98 7.05
C LEU A 60 8.69 6.15 6.52
N ILE A 61 7.41 5.92 6.20
CA ILE A 61 6.50 6.97 5.74
C ILE A 61 6.30 8.03 6.83
N ARG A 62 6.16 7.60 8.08
CA ARG A 62 6.02 8.52 9.22
C ARG A 62 7.25 9.40 9.39
N ASP A 63 8.45 8.81 9.32
CA ASP A 63 9.71 9.52 9.44
C ASP A 63 9.92 10.53 8.30
N ILE A 64 9.61 10.14 7.06
CA ILE A 64 9.66 11.04 5.89
C ILE A 64 8.67 12.19 6.05
N SER A 65 7.43 11.89 6.48
CA SER A 65 6.39 12.89 6.71
C SER A 65 6.80 13.87 7.81
N GLN A 66 7.35 13.36 8.92
CA GLN A 66 7.84 14.17 10.02
C GLN A 66 9.02 15.05 9.60
N ALA A 67 10.02 14.50 8.91
CA ALA A 67 11.15 15.26 8.38
C ALA A 67 10.67 16.36 7.40
N THR A 68 9.70 16.05 6.55
CA THR A 68 9.10 17.02 5.62
C THR A 68 8.34 18.13 6.35
N GLN A 69 7.58 17.80 7.40
CA GLN A 69 6.88 18.78 8.23
C GLN A 69 7.86 19.70 8.98
N HIS A 70 8.93 19.14 9.55
CA HIS A 70 9.97 19.94 10.20
C HIS A 70 10.65 20.89 9.20
N ALA A 71 11.03 20.41 8.03
CA ALA A 71 11.61 21.25 6.98
C ALA A 71 10.65 22.37 6.54
N LYS A 72 9.34 22.08 6.41
CA LYS A 72 8.33 23.09 6.11
C LYS A 72 8.20 24.14 7.20
N ASN A 73 8.19 23.75 8.47
CA ASN A 73 8.12 24.68 9.60
C ASN A 73 9.37 25.56 9.69
N GLU A 74 10.55 24.99 9.44
CA GLU A 74 11.81 25.74 9.42
C GLU A 74 11.83 26.75 8.26
N LEU A 75 11.39 26.32 7.08
CA LEU A 75 11.24 27.20 5.91
C LEU A 75 10.23 28.32 6.15
N ALA A 76 9.09 28.03 6.77
CA ALA A 76 8.08 29.02 7.11
C ALA A 76 8.64 30.08 8.06
N LYS A 77 9.35 29.66 9.13
CA LYS A 77 9.99 30.56 10.09
C LYS A 77 11.08 31.43 9.44
N LYS A 78 11.89 30.85 8.55
CA LYS A 78 12.91 31.60 7.79
C LYS A 78 12.28 32.55 6.77
N GLY A 79 11.13 32.17 6.20
CA GLY A 79 10.31 33.00 5.33
C GLY A 79 9.74 34.21 6.06
N GLU A 80 9.16 34.03 7.25
CA GLU A 80 8.62 35.12 8.08
C GLU A 80 9.69 36.17 8.37
N ALA A 81 10.89 35.76 8.80
CA ALA A 81 11.99 36.68 9.03
C ALA A 81 12.38 37.48 7.77
N ARG A 82 12.35 36.84 6.59
CA ARG A 82 12.66 37.49 5.32
C ARG A 82 11.55 38.43 4.85
N VAL A 83 10.28 38.11 5.09
CA VAL A 83 9.13 38.97 4.78
C VAL A 83 9.15 40.23 5.64
N VAL A 84 9.49 40.13 6.93
CA VAL A 84 9.63 41.29 7.83
C VAL A 84 10.74 42.22 7.32
N TYR A 85 11.89 41.69 6.94
CA TYR A 85 12.99 42.49 6.40
C TYR A 85 12.59 43.22 5.10
N ILE A 86 11.92 42.53 4.18
CA ILE A 86 11.47 43.12 2.91
C ILE A 86 10.43 44.21 3.17
N ARG A 87 9.46 43.98 4.07
CA ARG A 87 8.47 45.00 4.44
C ARG A 87 9.15 46.24 5.03
N GLN A 88 10.09 46.06 5.93
CA GLN A 88 10.85 47.18 6.51
C GLN A 88 11.63 47.97 5.45
N ALA A 89 12.24 47.28 4.47
CA ALA A 89 12.96 47.93 3.37
C ALA A 89 12.03 48.70 2.42
N LEU A 90 10.76 48.29 2.32
CA LEU A 90 9.75 48.90 1.44
C LEU A 90 8.88 49.95 2.14
N GLU A 91 8.95 50.10 3.46
CA GLU A 91 8.14 51.07 4.23
C GLU A 91 8.31 52.52 3.74
N GLY A 92 9.50 52.87 3.23
CA GLY A 92 9.80 54.21 2.71
C GLY A 92 9.53 54.38 1.20
N ASP A 93 9.15 53.33 0.47
CA ASP A 93 8.95 53.40 -0.98
C ASP A 93 7.46 53.65 -1.32
N PRO A 94 7.11 54.84 -1.87
CA PRO A 94 5.73 55.15 -2.24
C PRO A 94 5.18 54.20 -3.32
N CYS A 95 6.03 53.60 -4.16
CA CYS A 95 5.61 52.65 -5.18
C CYS A 95 5.19 51.28 -4.60
N ALA A 96 5.68 50.92 -3.41
CA ALA A 96 5.38 49.64 -2.77
C ALA A 96 4.12 49.68 -1.90
N ASN A 97 3.76 50.85 -1.38
CA ASN A 97 2.61 51.05 -0.49
C ASN A 97 1.35 51.53 -1.24
N GLN A 98 1.47 51.89 -2.52
CA GLN A 98 0.35 52.25 -3.38
C GLN A 98 -0.42 50.98 -3.79
N LEU A 99 -1.71 50.90 -3.45
CA LEU A 99 -2.56 49.85 -4.01
C LEU A 99 -2.64 50.01 -5.53
N VAL A 100 -2.37 48.92 -6.26
CA VAL A 100 -2.62 48.86 -7.69
C VAL A 100 -4.13 48.98 -7.91
N PRO A 101 -4.61 49.96 -8.71
CA PRO A 101 -6.03 50.09 -9.01
C PRO A 101 -6.58 48.78 -9.56
N SER A 102 -7.75 48.34 -9.07
CA SER A 102 -8.34 47.04 -9.45
C SER A 102 -8.48 46.89 -10.96
N ALA A 103 -8.85 47.95 -11.68
CA ALA A 103 -8.95 47.95 -13.14
C ALA A 103 -7.62 47.62 -13.85
N ALA A 104 -6.49 48.10 -13.32
CA ALA A 104 -5.17 47.78 -13.86
C ALA A 104 -4.76 46.34 -13.52
N ALA A 105 -5.06 45.88 -12.31
CA ALA A 105 -4.83 44.50 -11.90
C ALA A 105 -5.66 43.51 -12.74
N ASP A 106 -6.93 43.81 -12.99
CA ASP A 106 -7.84 43.00 -13.79
C ASP A 106 -7.39 42.96 -15.26
N SER A 107 -6.96 44.10 -15.82
CA SER A 107 -6.42 44.16 -17.18
C SER A 107 -5.15 43.30 -17.35
N LEU A 108 -4.25 43.33 -16.35
CA LEU A 108 -3.04 42.50 -16.35
C LEU A 108 -3.39 41.01 -16.22
N ARG A 109 -4.40 40.69 -15.42
CA ARG A 109 -4.86 39.32 -15.20
C ARG A 109 -5.52 38.75 -16.46
N GLU A 110 -6.36 39.54 -17.12
CA GLU A 110 -6.97 39.19 -18.41
C GLU A 110 -5.93 39.00 -19.52
N TYR A 111 -4.92 39.87 -19.60
CA TYR A 111 -3.81 39.70 -20.53
C TYR A 111 -3.01 38.42 -20.27
N ALA A 112 -2.70 38.11 -19.00
CA ALA A 112 -1.98 36.91 -18.61
C ALA A 112 -2.78 35.63 -18.92
N ASP A 113 -4.09 35.63 -18.68
CA ASP A 113 -4.97 34.53 -19.02
C ASP A 113 -5.11 34.37 -20.55
N GLY A 114 -5.06 35.47 -21.30
CA GLY A 114 -4.94 35.50 -22.76
C GLY A 114 -3.67 34.85 -23.29
N LEU A 115 -2.53 35.09 -22.64
CA LEU A 115 -1.26 34.41 -22.98
C LEU A 115 -1.30 32.91 -22.66
N ARG A 116 -1.96 32.53 -21.56
CA ARG A 116 -2.08 31.12 -21.14
C ARG A 116 -3.05 30.32 -22.00
N SER A 117 -3.97 31.01 -22.68
CA SER A 117 -4.94 30.45 -23.62
C SER A 117 -4.51 30.54 -25.09
N GLY A 118 -3.25 30.93 -25.37
CA GLY A 118 -2.66 30.85 -26.70
C GLY A 118 -2.84 29.46 -27.32
N PRO A 119 -2.98 29.37 -28.66
CA PRO A 119 -3.54 28.21 -29.33
C PRO A 119 -2.76 26.97 -28.93
N SER A 120 -3.43 26.06 -28.22
CA SER A 120 -3.00 24.66 -28.17
C SER A 120 -2.86 24.24 -29.62
N GLY A 121 -1.63 24.19 -30.11
CA GLY A 121 -1.30 23.77 -31.46
C GLY A 121 -1.83 22.36 -31.63
N ALA A 122 -3.04 22.26 -32.17
CA ALA A 122 -3.50 21.07 -32.84
C ALA A 122 -2.64 20.98 -34.12
N ASP A 123 -1.41 20.51 -33.95
CA ASP A 123 -0.64 19.95 -35.06
C ASP A 123 -1.34 18.65 -35.45
N LYS A 124 -2.38 18.80 -36.26
CA LYS A 124 -2.94 17.71 -37.05
C LYS A 124 -2.25 17.76 -38.40
N ARG A 125 -1.13 17.05 -38.50
CA ARG A 125 -0.63 16.55 -39.78
C ARG A 125 -0.32 15.07 -39.68
#